data_AF-A0A285Z118-F1
#
_entry.id   AF-A0A285Z118-F1
#
_cell.length_a   1.000
_cell.length_b   1.000
_cell.length_c   1.000
_cell.angle_alpha   90.00
_cell.angle_beta   90.00
_cell.angle_gamma   90.00
#
_symmetry.space_group_name_H-M   'P 1'
#
loop_
_entity.id
_entity.type
_entity.pdbx_description
1 polymer ?
#
loop_
_entity_poly.entity_id
_entity_poly.type
_entity_poly.pdbx_seq_one_letter_code
_entity_poly.pdbx_strand_id
1 'polypeptide(L)' 'MSAPARPYAPPAGLCESCANVKIVETRKGSRFYLCTLSEVDPRFPKYPGIPVLRCAGYTSAVDR' A
#
# COMPACT_ATOMS: atom_id res chain seq x y z
N MET A 1 -5.45 1.13 30.73
CA MET A 1 -4.54 0.08 30.22
C MET A 1 -4.39 0.30 28.71
N SER A 2 -3.48 1.18 28.29
CA SER A 2 -3.21 1.42 26.86
C SER A 2 -2.12 0.45 26.43
N ALA A 3 -2.43 -0.39 25.44
CA ALA A 3 -1.49 -1.33 24.87
C ALA A 3 -0.29 -0.57 24.27
N PRO A 4 0.96 -1.06 24.42
CA PRO A 4 2.10 -0.46 23.76
C PRO A 4 1.91 -0.59 22.25
N ALA A 5 1.96 0.54 21.54
CA ALA A 5 1.99 0.54 20.08
C ALA A 5 3.24 -0.25 19.64
N ARG A 6 3.05 -1.49 19.17
CA ARG A 6 4.12 -2.24 18.48
C ARG A 6 4.64 -1.32 17.37
N PRO A 7 5.96 -1.21 17.15
CA PRO A 7 6.47 -0.53 15.98
C PRO A 7 5.96 -1.30 14.76
N TYR A 8 4.88 -0.78 14.19
CA TYR A 8 4.19 -1.37 13.07
C TYR A 8 5.06 -1.06 11.87
N ALA A 9 5.86 -2.02 11.43
CA ALA A 9 6.35 -1.99 10.06
C ALA A 9 5.11 -1.75 9.18
N PRO A 10 5.16 -0.79 8.24
CA PRO A 10 4.00 -0.45 7.42
C PRO A 10 3.48 -1.75 6.80
N PRO A 11 2.21 -2.13 7.02
CA PRO A 11 1.71 -3.46 6.69
C PRO A 11 1.71 -3.68 5.18
N ALA A 12 1.80 -2.59 4.41
CA ALA A 12 1.84 -2.61 2.96
C ALA A 12 3.24 -2.41 2.35
N GLY A 13 4.27 -2.13 3.14
CA GLY A 13 5.61 -1.81 2.62
C GLY A 13 5.60 -0.57 1.73
N LEU A 14 6.20 -0.67 0.54
CA LEU A 14 6.26 0.42 -0.45
C LEU A 14 4.86 0.91 -0.88
N CYS A 15 3.85 0.04 -0.84
CA CYS A 15 2.48 0.43 -1.20
C CYS A 15 1.82 1.36 -0.19
N GLU A 16 2.43 1.66 0.97
CA GLU A 16 1.89 2.65 1.91
C GLU A 16 2.23 4.09 1.49
N SER A 17 3.42 4.31 0.93
CA SER A 17 3.93 5.62 0.50
C SER A 17 3.87 5.81 -1.02
N CYS A 18 3.23 4.90 -1.75
CA CYS A 18 3.16 4.94 -3.21
C CYS A 18 2.10 5.94 -3.70
N ALA A 19 2.43 6.78 -4.68
CA ALA A 19 1.48 7.71 -5.31
C ALA A 19 0.47 7.01 -6.23
N ASN A 20 0.83 5.84 -6.77
CA ASN A 20 -0.01 5.05 -7.68
C ASN A 20 -0.94 4.06 -6.94
N VAL A 21 -0.95 4.08 -5.61
CA VAL A 21 -1.81 3.21 -4.82
C VAL A 21 -3.05 3.96 -4.37
N LYS A 22 -4.19 3.25 -4.36
CA LYS A 22 -5.43 3.72 -3.76
C LYS A 22 -5.68 2.93 -2.49
N ILE A 23 -5.62 3.62 -1.35
CA ILE A 23 -5.88 3.03 -0.04
C ILE A 23 -7.37 3.18 0.28
N VAL A 24 -8.04 2.07 0.48
CA VAL A 24 -9.46 2.01 0.85
C VAL A 24 -9.56 1.46 2.26
N GLU A 25 -9.96 2.30 3.22
CA GLU A 25 -10.19 1.89 4.59
C GLU A 25 -11.68 1.56 4.81
N THR A 26 -11.94 0.42 5.45
CA THR A 26 -13.30 0.00 5.81
C THR A 26 -13.62 0.38 7.24
N ARG A 27 -14.92 0.50 7.58
CA ARG A 27 -15.37 0.80 8.96
C ARG A 27 -14.87 -0.19 10.02
N LYS A 28 -14.47 -1.41 9.63
CA LYS A 28 -13.88 -2.43 10.52
C LYS A 28 -12.38 -2.22 10.78
N GLY A 29 -11.77 -1.18 10.21
CA GLY A 29 -10.33 -0.91 10.33
C GLY A 29 -9.44 -1.71 9.36
N SER A 30 -10.03 -2.48 8.44
CA SER A 30 -9.26 -3.15 7.38
C SER A 30 -8.93 -2.17 6.27
N ARG A 31 -7.66 -2.15 5.86
CA ARG A 31 -7.14 -1.34 4.75
C ARG A 31 -6.89 -2.23 3.54
N PHE A 32 -7.43 -1.82 2.40
CA PHE A 32 -7.20 -2.44 1.10
C PHE A 32 -6.33 -1.52 0.26
N TYR A 33 -5.34 -2.10 -0.41
CA TYR A 33 -4.41 -1.37 -1.27
C TYR A 33 -4.69 -1.81 -2.70
N LEU A 34 -5.07 -0.87 -3.55
CA LEU A 34 -5.37 -1.11 -4.95
C LEU A 34 -4.35 -0.39 -5.82
N CYS A 35 -3.67 -1.12 -6.70
CA CYS A 35 -2.69 -0.53 -7.61
C CYS A 35 -3.38 -0.02 -8.87
N THR A 36 -3.38 1.30 -9.10
CA THR A 36 -3.98 1.89 -10.31
C THR A 36 -3.16 1.59 -11.56
N LEU A 37 -1.86 1.27 -11.41
CA LEU A 37 -1.03 0.82 -12.54
C LEU A 37 -1.54 -0.45 -13.19
N SER A 38 -2.28 -1.30 -12.46
CA SER A 38 -2.89 -2.51 -13.04
C SER A 38 -3.89 -2.23 -14.15
N GLU A 39 -4.43 -1.00 -14.22
CA GLU A 39 -5.36 -0.57 -15.27
C GLU A 39 -4.65 -0.27 -16.59
N VAL A 40 -3.39 0.19 -16.52
CA VAL A 40 -2.59 0.56 -17.70
C VAL A 40 -1.59 -0.54 -18.09
N ASP A 41 -1.04 -1.25 -17.11
CA ASP A 41 -0.05 -2.30 -17.32
C ASP A 41 -0.46 -3.58 -16.55
N PRO A 42 -0.84 -4.66 -17.28
CA PRO A 42 -1.30 -5.91 -16.69
C PRO A 42 -0.19 -6.67 -15.94
N ARG A 43 1.08 -6.23 -16.00
CA ARG A 43 2.17 -6.77 -15.16
C ARG A 43 1.97 -6.44 -13.69
N PHE A 44 1.21 -5.40 -13.37
CA PHE A 44 0.93 -5.01 -12.00
C PHE A 44 -0.37 -5.68 -11.51
N PRO A 45 -0.34 -6.41 -10.39
CA PRO A 45 -1.57 -6.95 -9.81
C PRO A 45 -2.44 -5.83 -9.26
N LYS A 46 -3.76 -5.88 -9.53
CA LYS A 46 -4.74 -4.92 -8.99
C LYS A 46 -4.73 -4.89 -7.46
N TYR A 47 -4.59 -6.06 -6.85
CA TYR A 47 -4.43 -6.22 -5.41
C TYR A 47 -3.04 -6.81 -5.16
N PRO A 48 -2.02 -5.98 -4.89
CA PRO A 48 -0.69 -6.48 -4.58
C PRO A 48 -0.70 -7.31 -3.29
N GLY A 49 0.01 -8.44 -3.31
CA GLY A 49 0.28 -9.24 -2.11
C GLY A 49 1.20 -8.46 -1.18
N ILE A 50 0.67 -8.00 -0.06
CA ILE A 50 1.37 -7.17 0.90
C ILE A 50 2.01 -8.01 2.02
N PRO A 51 3.20 -7.62 2.53
CA PRO A 51 3.91 -6.36 2.29
C PRO A 51 4.72 -6.32 0.99
N VAL A 52 4.60 -5.22 0.23
CA VAL A 52 5.36 -5.03 -1.02
C VAL A 52 6.72 -4.42 -0.69
N LEU A 53 7.79 -5.21 -0.86
CA LEU A 53 9.15 -4.74 -0.59
C LEU A 53 9.86 -4.18 -1.85
N ARG A 54 9.40 -4.58 -3.04
CA ARG A 54 9.93 -4.15 -4.33
C ARG A 54 8.81 -4.01 -5.34
N CYS A 55 8.72 -2.86 -6.00
CA CYS A 55 7.78 -2.59 -7.08
C CYS A 55 8.45 -1.72 -8.13
N ALA A 56 8.45 -2.15 -9.40
CA ALA A 56 9.07 -1.41 -10.50
C ALA A 56 8.35 -0.10 -10.82
N GLY A 57 7.05 0.00 -10.53
CA GLY A 57 6.23 1.19 -10.71
C GLY A 57 6.01 2.00 -9.43
N TYR A 58 6.83 1.78 -8.40
CA TYR A 58 6.75 2.57 -7.16
C TYR A 58 7.12 4.03 -7.44
N THR A 59 6.27 4.93 -6.98
CA THR A 59 6.53 6.38 -6.97
C THR A 59 6.24 6.86 -5.57
N SER A 60 7.20 7.49 -4.90
CA SER A 60 6.98 8.07 -3.57
C SER A 60 6.04 9.27 -3.64
N ALA A 61 4.96 9.25 -2.85
CA ALA A 61 4.03 10.37 -2.72
C ALA A 61 4.60 11.55 -1.90
N VAL A 62 5.65 11.30 -1.11
CA VAL A 62 6.30 12.28 -0.20
C VAL A 62 7.31 13.19 -0.91
N ASP A 63 7.69 12.88 -2.16
CA ASP A 63 8.72 13.63 -2.90
C ASP A 63 8.15 14.77 -3.77
N ARG A 64 7.10 15.46 -3.30
CA ARG A 64 6.51 16.61 -3.99
C ARG A 64 6.17 17.73 -3.02
#